data_AF-A0A961V1F0-F1
#
_entry.id   AF-A0A961V1F0-F1
#
_cell.length_a   1.000
_cell.length_b   1.000
_cell.length_c   1.000
_cell.angle_alpha   90.00
_cell.angle_beta   90.00
_cell.angle_gamma   90.00
#
_symmetry.space_group_name_H-M   'P 1'
#
loop_
_entity.id
_entity.type
_entity.pdbx_description
1 polymer ?
#
loop_
_entity_poly.entity_id
_entity_poly.type
_entity_poly.pdbx_seq_one_letter_code
_entity_poly.pdbx_strand_id
1 'polypeptide(L)'
;TMFDLMRDLRAMGATNALVERSRRPLARAVLLRAAEVYAERFADPDGRVRATFDLVWLSGWVPHESQQKPLRPGSARTRLADALGVPEMPSGEKPGG
;
A
#
# COMPACT_ATOMS: atom_id res chain seq x y z
N THR A 1 -20.02 -15.18 -14.44
CA THR A 1 -21.20 -14.30 -14.21
C THR A 1 -20.88 -13.22 -13.19
N MET A 2 -21.75 -12.23 -12.97
CA MET A 2 -21.55 -11.21 -11.91
C MET A 2 -21.37 -11.83 -10.52
N PHE A 3 -22.06 -12.94 -10.23
CA PHE A 3 -21.94 -13.61 -8.93
C PHE A 3 -20.57 -14.26 -8.71
N ASP A 4 -19.97 -14.78 -9.78
CA ASP A 4 -18.61 -15.33 -9.74
C ASP A 4 -17.60 -14.20 -9.49
N LEU A 5 -17.72 -13.08 -10.20
CA LEU A 5 -16.90 -11.89 -9.97
C LEU A 5 -17.00 -11.40 -8.50
N MET A 6 -18.19 -11.35 -7.93
CA MET A 6 -18.37 -10.98 -6.52
C MET A 6 -17.72 -11.98 -5.55
N ARG A 7 -17.69 -13.27 -5.90
CA ARG A 7 -17.01 -14.30 -5.10
C ARG A 7 -15.50 -14.13 -5.18
N ASP A 8 -14.96 -13.87 -6.36
CA ASP A 8 -13.53 -13.65 -6.58
C ASP A 8 -13.04 -12.42 -5.81
N LEU A 9 -13.76 -11.29 -5.89
CA LEU A 9 -13.45 -10.09 -5.11
C LEU A 9 -13.42 -10.34 -3.60
N ARG A 10 -14.34 -11.16 -3.09
CA ARG A 10 -14.35 -11.53 -1.68
C ARG A 10 -13.14 -12.40 -1.32
N ALA A 11 -12.80 -13.36 -2.17
CA ALA A 11 -11.62 -14.22 -1.98
C ALA A 11 -10.31 -13.42 -2.02
N MET A 12 -10.25 -12.38 -2.85
CA MET A 12 -9.13 -11.44 -2.91
C MET A 12 -9.04 -10.50 -1.69
N GLY A 13 -10.01 -10.52 -0.78
CA GLY A 13 -10.10 -9.56 0.32
C GLY A 13 -10.56 -8.15 -0.12
N ALA A 14 -10.93 -7.98 -1.39
CA ALA A 14 -11.39 -6.72 -2.00
C ALA A 14 -12.86 -6.40 -1.65
N THR A 15 -13.23 -6.56 -0.38
CA THR A 15 -14.56 -6.17 0.11
C THR A 15 -14.61 -4.67 0.41
N ASN A 16 -15.80 -4.08 0.43
CA ASN A 16 -15.98 -2.65 0.71
C ASN A 16 -15.42 -2.28 2.09
N ALA A 17 -14.32 -1.51 2.12
CA ALA A 17 -13.61 -1.09 3.33
C ALA A 17 -14.11 0.25 3.92
N LEU A 18 -15.10 0.91 3.31
CA LEU A 18 -15.60 2.19 3.78
C LEU A 18 -16.26 2.07 5.16
N VAL A 19 -15.94 3.01 6.06
CA VAL A 19 -16.49 3.06 7.42
C VAL A 19 -18.02 3.24 7.40
N GLU A 20 -18.49 4.14 6.54
CA GLU A 20 -19.92 4.49 6.40
C GLU A 20 -20.71 3.49 5.53
N ARG A 21 -20.13 2.35 5.16
CA ARG A 21 -20.82 1.38 4.31
C ARG A 21 -22.11 0.90 4.97
N SER A 22 -23.15 0.73 4.15
CA SER A 22 -24.35 0.03 4.61
C SER A 22 -23.99 -1.39 5.06
N ARG A 23 -24.42 -1.76 6.27
CA ARG A 23 -24.28 -3.11 6.82
C ARG A 23 -25.50 -3.99 6.57
N ARG A 24 -26.56 -3.43 5.96
CA ARG A 24 -27.76 -4.18 5.60
C ARG A 24 -27.50 -4.99 4.33
N PRO A 25 -27.83 -6.29 4.32
CA PRO A 25 -27.75 -7.10 3.10
C PRO A 25 -28.60 -6.49 1.98
N LEU A 26 -28.14 -6.62 0.74
CA LEU A 26 -28.92 -6.22 -0.42
C LEU A 26 -30.14 -7.13 -0.59
N ALA A 27 -31.26 -6.54 -1.02
CA ALA A 27 -32.43 -7.31 -1.39
C ALA A 27 -32.14 -8.18 -2.63
N ARG A 28 -32.78 -9.35 -2.70
CA ARG A 28 -32.62 -10.30 -3.82
C ARG A 28 -32.90 -9.64 -5.18
N ALA A 29 -33.94 -8.81 -5.26
CA ALA A 29 -34.30 -8.11 -6.49
C ALA A 29 -33.18 -7.19 -7.01
N VAL A 30 -32.46 -6.51 -6.11
CA VAL A 30 -31.33 -5.64 -6.47
C VAL A 30 -30.20 -6.47 -7.07
N LEU A 31 -29.87 -7.61 -6.46
CA LEU A 31 -28.82 -8.50 -6.95
C LEU A 31 -29.18 -9.07 -8.33
N LEU A 32 -30.42 -9.47 -8.55
CA LEU A 32 -30.86 -9.99 -9.85
C LEU A 32 -30.79 -8.91 -10.93
N ARG A 33 -31.32 -7.71 -10.65
CA ARG A 33 -31.27 -6.62 -11.62
C ARG A 33 -29.82 -6.21 -11.95
N ALA A 34 -28.94 -6.21 -10.95
CA ALA A 34 -27.53 -5.96 -11.18
C ALA A 34 -26.90 -7.05 -12.09
N ALA A 35 -27.25 -8.33 -11.89
CA ALA A 35 -26.74 -9.42 -12.70
C ALA A 35 -27.17 -9.32 -14.17
N GLU A 36 -28.42 -8.93 -14.43
CA GLU A 36 -28.94 -8.65 -15.77
C GLU A 36 -28.15 -7.53 -16.44
N VAL A 37 -28.00 -6.39 -15.76
CA VAL A 37 -27.23 -5.24 -16.27
C VAL A 37 -25.78 -5.63 -16.54
N TYR A 38 -25.18 -6.48 -15.68
CA TYR A 38 -23.83 -6.96 -15.89
C TYR A 38 -23.70 -7.84 -17.14
N ALA A 39 -24.66 -8.73 -17.36
CA ALA A 39 -24.70 -9.58 -18.54
C ALA A 39 -24.92 -8.77 -19.83
N GLU A 40 -25.82 -7.78 -19.80
CA GLU A 40 -26.13 -6.94 -20.96
C GLU A 40 -24.96 -6.05 -21.41
N ARG A 41 -24.17 -5.54 -20.46
CA ARG A 41 -23.21 -4.46 -20.72
C ARG A 41 -21.74 -4.86 -20.66
N PHE A 42 -21.41 -5.96 -19.97
CA PHE A 42 -20.03 -6.31 -19.66
C PHE A 42 -19.70 -7.79 -19.93
N ALA A 43 -20.62 -8.55 -20.52
CA ALA A 43 -20.34 -9.91 -20.95
C ALA A 43 -19.61 -9.92 -22.30
N ASP A 44 -18.57 -10.76 -22.37
CA ASP A 44 -17.91 -11.14 -23.61
C ASP A 44 -18.78 -12.15 -24.41
N PRO A 45 -18.48 -12.41 -25.69
CA PRO A 45 -19.22 -13.38 -26.52
C PRO A 45 -19.29 -14.81 -25.95
N ASP A 46 -18.37 -15.16 -25.06
CA ASP A 46 -18.34 -16.45 -24.35
C ASP A 46 -19.16 -16.45 -23.03
N GLY A 47 -19.84 -15.35 -22.72
CA GLY A 47 -20.67 -15.18 -21.53
C GLY A 47 -19.89 -14.84 -20.25
N ARG A 48 -18.57 -14.61 -20.33
CA ARG A 48 -17.78 -14.18 -19.18
C ARG A 48 -17.92 -12.68 -18.94
N VAL A 49 -17.94 -12.28 -17.68
CA VAL A 49 -17.92 -10.85 -17.32
C VAL A 49 -16.48 -10.39 -17.25
N ARG A 50 -16.11 -9.42 -18.10
CA ARG A 50 -14.78 -8.82 -18.07
C ARG A 50 -14.72 -7.71 -17.01
N ALA A 51 -13.73 -7.78 -16.12
CA ALA A 51 -13.51 -6.79 -15.09
C ALA A 51 -12.06 -6.28 -15.14
N THR A 52 -11.90 -4.97 -15.06
CA THR A 52 -10.60 -4.29 -14.98
C THR A 52 -10.48 -3.64 -13.61
N PHE A 53 -9.31 -3.74 -12.98
CA PHE A 53 -9.06 -3.18 -11.65
C PHE A 53 -7.82 -2.31 -11.66
N ASP A 54 -7.92 -1.17 -10.99
CA ASP A 54 -6.77 -0.35 -10.63
C ASP A 54 -6.42 -0.62 -9.16
N LEU A 55 -5.18 -0.99 -8.90
CA LEU A 55 -4.70 -1.31 -7.56
C LEU A 55 -3.79 -0.19 -7.07
N VAL A 56 -4.18 0.42 -5.94
CA VAL A 56 -3.33 1.34 -5.20
C VAL A 56 -2.75 0.59 -4.00
N TRP A 57 -1.42 0.53 -3.91
CA TRP A 57 -0.73 -0.07 -2.77
C TRP A 57 0.20 0.93 -2.11
N LEU A 58 0.42 0.76 -0.81
CA LEU A 58 1.38 1.52 -0.03
C LEU A 58 2.17 0.56 0.84
N SER A 59 3.49 0.68 0.81
CA SER A 59 4.39 0.00 1.74
C SER A 59 5.09 1.03 2.60
N GLY A 60 5.18 0.79 3.91
CA GLY A 60 5.88 1.66 4.84
C GLY A 60 6.78 0.85 5.78
N TRP A 61 7.81 1.49 6.30
CA TRP A 61 8.71 0.94 7.30
C TRP A 61 8.71 1.86 8.51
N VAL A 62 8.77 1.27 9.70
CA VAL A 62 8.95 2.01 10.95
C VAL A 62 10.38 1.78 11.45
N PRO A 63 11.08 2.81 11.97
CA PRO A 63 12.38 2.61 12.61
C PRO A 63 12.27 1.59 13.73
N HIS A 64 13.21 0.65 13.80
CA HIS A 64 13.31 -0.29 14.90
C HIS A 64 13.72 0.45 16.19
N GLU A 65 13.30 -0.02 17.36
CA GLU A 65 13.66 0.61 18.64
C GLU A 65 15.18 0.68 18.87
N SER A 66 15.92 -0.29 18.32
CA SER A 66 17.39 -0.31 18.37
C SER A 66 18.06 0.60 17.33
N GLN A 67 17.31 1.37 16.55
CA GLN A 67 17.87 2.32 15.59
C GLN A 67 18.70 3.35 16.35
N GLN A 68 19.99 3.44 16.02
CA GLN A 68 20.88 4.41 16.63
C GLN A 68 20.38 5.84 16.34
N LYS A 69 20.17 6.63 17.40
CA LYS A 69 19.82 8.05 17.28
C LYS A 69 21.09 8.87 17.01
N PRO A 70 21.06 9.86 16.10
CA PRO A 70 22.20 10.72 15.88
C PRO A 70 22.55 11.50 17.15
N LEU A 71 23.84 11.69 17.40
CA LEU A 71 24.33 12.54 18.48
C LEU A 71 24.08 14.02 18.15
N ARG A 72 24.10 14.89 19.17
CA ARG A 72 24.02 16.34 18.96
C ARG A 72 25.20 16.81 18.10
N PRO A 73 25.02 17.77 17.18
CA PRO A 73 26.14 18.37 16.45
C PRO A 73 27.26 18.79 17.42
N GLY A 74 28.51 18.52 17.07
CA GLY A 74 29.68 18.81 17.92
C GLY A 74 29.93 17.82 19.08
N SER A 75 29.08 16.81 19.31
CA SER A 75 29.24 15.84 20.42
C SER A 75 29.74 14.46 19.98
N ALA A 76 30.42 14.38 18.83
CA ALA A 76 30.97 13.13 18.30
C ALA A 76 31.96 12.50 19.30
N ARG A 77 31.77 11.23 19.63
CA ARG A 77 32.64 10.48 20.55
C ARG A 77 33.73 9.68 19.84
N THR A 78 33.55 9.41 18.55
CA THR A 78 34.45 8.60 17.73
C THR A 78 34.61 9.28 16.38
N ARG A 79 35.82 9.26 15.82
CA ARG A 79 36.10 9.80 14.49
C ARG A 79 35.65 8.81 13.42
N LEU A 80 35.07 9.31 12.34
CA LEU A 80 34.63 8.49 11.21
C LEU A 80 35.81 7.86 10.47
N ALA A 81 36.94 8.58 10.35
CA ALA A 81 38.18 8.09 9.75
C ALA A 81 38.70 6.81 10.43
N ASP A 82 38.66 6.77 11.76
CA ASP A 82 39.08 5.61 12.55
C ASP A 82 38.15 4.41 12.31
N ALA A 83 36.83 4.64 12.22
CA ALA A 83 35.85 3.59 11.98
C ALA A 83 35.92 3.01 10.56
N LEU A 84 36.30 3.84 9.58
CA LEU A 84 36.40 3.46 8.17
C LEU A 84 37.81 3.00 7.77
N GLY A 85 38.82 3.16 8.64
CA GLY A 85 40.21 2.79 8.35
C GLY A 85 40.87 3.63 7.26
N VAL A 86 40.43 4.88 7.08
CA VAL A 86 40.91 5.78 6.02
C VAL A 86 41.58 7.02 6.61
N PRO A 87 42.60 7.59 5.94
CA PRO A 87 43.18 8.86 6.36
C PRO A 87 42.17 10.01 6.22
N GLU A 88 42.17 10.93 7.18
CA GLU A 88 41.27 12.09 7.17
C GLU A 88 41.74 13.14 6.13
N MET A 89 40.80 13.60 5.30
CA MET A 89 41.07 14.66 4.32
C MET A 89 40.54 16.01 4.85
N PRO A 90 41.39 17.05 5.00
CA PRO A 90 40.95 18.35 5.49
C PRO A 90 39.98 19.03 4.51
N SER A 91 38.85 19.53 5.01
CA SER A 91 37.87 20.28 4.18
C SER A 91 38.25 21.76 3.97
N GLY A 92 39.30 22.26 4.63
CA GLY A 92 39.75 23.65 4.54
C GLY A 92 38.92 24.67 5.33
N GLU A 93 37.72 24.31 5.80
CA GLU A 93 36.88 25.13 6.67
C GLU A 93 36.98 24.68 8.13
N LYS A 94 37.17 25.65 9.04
CA LYS A 94 37.05 25.39 10.48
C LYS A 94 35.57 25.32 10.85
N PRO A 95 35.08 24.26 11.51
CA PRO A 95 33.69 24.21 11.95
C PRO A 95 33.46 25.31 13.00
N GLY A 96 32.50 26.20 12.72
CA GLY A 96 32.07 27.25 13.63
C GLY A 96 31.49 26.64 14.92
N GLY A 97 31.82 27.27 16.05
CA GLY A 97 31.37 26.88 17.39
C GLY A 97 29.91 27.19 17.67
#